data_AF-A0A4Y7PG22-F1
#
_entry.id   AF-A0A4Y7PG22-F1
#
_cell.length_a   1.000
_cell.length_b   1.000
_cell.length_c   1.000
_cell.angle_alpha   90.00
_cell.angle_beta   90.00
_cell.angle_gamma   90.00
#
_symmetry.space_group_name_H-M   'P 1'
#
loop_
_entity.id
_entity.type
_entity.pdbx_description
1 polymer ?
#
loop_
_entity_poly.entity_id
_entity_poly.type
_entity_poly.pdbx_seq_one_letter_code
_entity_poly.pdbx_strand_id
1 'polypeptide(L)' 'ILRAMVQPDQTDWPEKLPMVEFALNSSINSSTGFAPFELNYGIMPTMFRDI' A
#
# COMPACT_ATOMS: atom_id res chain seq x y z
N ILE A 1 -3.90 0.72 -8.75
CA ILE A 1 -3.23 1.79 -7.97
C ILE A 1 -1.86 2.16 -8.54
N LEU A 2 -0.93 1.21 -8.74
CA LEU A 2 0.41 1.52 -9.30
C LEU A 2 0.36 2.31 -10.62
N ARG A 3 -0.42 1.86 -11.61
CA ARG A 3 -0.60 2.58 -12.89
C ARG A 3 -1.10 4.03 -12.74
N ALA A 4 -1.79 4.35 -11.65
CA ALA A 4 -2.29 5.70 -11.38
C ALA A 4 -1.25 6.58 -10.64
N MET A 5 -0.17 5.98 -10.14
CA MET A 5 0.86 6.64 -9.34
C MET A 5 2.16 6.88 -10.08
N VAL A 6 2.41 6.10 -11.13
CA VAL A 6 3.59 6.24 -11.99
C VAL A 6 3.39 7.36 -13.00
N GLN A 7 4.48 8.00 -13.41
CA GLN A 7 4.49 9.00 -14.47
C GLN A 7 4.12 8.35 -15.83
N PRO A 8 3.72 9.16 -16.83
CA PRO A 8 3.34 8.65 -18.15
C PRO A 8 4.43 7.80 -18.85
N ASP A 9 5.71 8.10 -18.59
CA ASP A 9 6.85 7.35 -19.11
C ASP A 9 7.11 6.03 -18.37
N GLN A 10 6.42 5.80 -17.24
CA GLN A 10 6.48 4.59 -16.41
C GLN A 10 7.89 4.21 -15.94
N THR A 11 8.80 5.19 -15.81
CA THR A 11 10.17 4.94 -15.36
C THR A 11 10.30 4.96 -13.83
N ASP A 12 9.41 5.68 -13.14
CA ASP A 12 9.44 5.91 -11.70
C ASP A 12 8.68 4.86 -10.86
N TRP A 13 8.34 3.72 -11.46
CA TRP A 13 7.59 2.66 -10.78
C TRP A 13 8.31 2.05 -9.58
N PRO A 14 9.65 1.85 -9.56
CA PRO A 14 10.34 1.32 -8.39
C PRO A 14 10.16 2.23 -7.17
N GLU A 15 10.22 3.55 -7.36
CA GLU A 15 10.05 4.54 -6.31
C GLU A 15 8.61 4.59 -5.77
N LYS A 16 7.61 4.16 -6.56
CA LYS A 16 6.22 4.07 -6.12
C LYS A 16 5.88 2.78 -5.36
N LEU A 17 6.71 1.74 -5.47
CA LEU A 17 6.41 0.42 -4.87
C LEU A 17 6.10 0.49 -3.37
N PRO A 18 6.89 1.19 -2.52
CA PRO A 18 6.64 1.17 -1.08
C PRO A 18 5.25 1.71 -0.72
N MET A 19 4.84 2.80 -1.36
CA MET A 19 3.53 3.40 -1.12
C MET A 19 2.39 2.54 -1.68
N VAL A 20 2.58 1.88 -2.82
CA VAL A 20 1.60 0.96 -3.39
C VAL A 20 1.41 -0.27 -2.51
N GLU A 21 2.50 -0.89 -2.07
CA GLU A 21 2.47 -2.04 -1.17
C GLU A 21 1.74 -1.69 0.12
N PHE A 22 2.10 -0.54 0.72
CA PHE A 22 1.45 -0.07 1.93
C PHE A 22 -0.06 0.12 1.72
N ALA A 23 -0.46 0.79 0.64
CA ALA A 23 -1.88 1.03 0.34
C ALA A 23 -2.66 -0.28 0.13
N LEU A 24 -2.06 -1.28 -0.53
CA LEU A 24 -2.68 -2.59 -0.74
C LEU A 24 -2.81 -3.36 0.58
N ASN A 25 -1.75 -3.41 1.40
CA ASN A 25 -1.76 -4.11 2.68
C ASN A 25 -2.59 -3.41 3.76
N SER A 26 -2.93 -2.14 3.54
CA SER A 26 -3.79 -1.32 4.39
C SER A 26 -5.27 -1.35 4.00
N SER A 27 -5.62 -1.85 2.81
CA SER A 27 -7.01 -1.82 2.35
C SER A 27 -7.80 -2.97 2.93
N ILE A 28 -8.95 -2.67 3.52
CA ILE A 28 -9.92 -3.68 3.95
C ILE A 28 -10.42 -4.45 2.72
N ASN A 29 -10.31 -5.76 2.75
CA ASN A 29 -10.87 -6.62 1.71
C ASN A 29 -12.35 -6.90 2.00
N SER A 30 -13.22 -6.79 0.99
CA SER A 30 -14.66 -6.93 1.16
C SER A 30 -15.12 -8.36 1.48
N SER A 31 -14.36 -9.40 1.11
CA SER A 31 -14.73 -10.78 1.39
C SER A 31 -14.34 -11.23 2.80
N THR A 32 -13.26 -10.68 3.35
CA THR A 32 -12.75 -11.03 4.68
C THR A 32 -13.12 -10.02 5.75
N GLY A 33 -13.34 -8.76 5.39
CA GLY A 33 -13.58 -7.67 6.34
C GLY A 33 -12.32 -7.16 7.04
N PHE A 34 -11.12 -7.62 6.65
CA PHE A 34 -9.85 -7.27 7.28
C PHE A 34 -8.85 -6.75 6.25
N ALA A 35 -7.94 -5.87 6.68
CA ALA A 35 -6.75 -5.52 5.93
C ALA A 35 -5.67 -6.61 6.06
N PRO A 36 -4.85 -6.87 5.03
CA PRO A 36 -3.76 -7.84 5.12
C PRO A 36 -2.79 -7.61 6.28
N PHE A 37 -2.48 -6.35 6.63
CA PHE A 37 -1.64 -6.05 7.77
C PHE A 37 -2.24 -6.52 9.10
N GLU A 38 -3.55 -6.38 9.28
CA GLU A 38 -4.24 -6.85 10.49
C GLU A 38 -4.17 -8.37 10.59
N LEU A 39 -4.28 -9.09 9.48
CA LEU A 39 -4.20 -10.56 9.47
C LEU A 39 -2.78 -11.07 9.74
N ASN A 40 -1.76 -10.42 9.18
CA ASN A 40 -0.38 -10.88 9.31
C ASN A 40 0.26 -10.49 10.65
N TYR A 41 -0.05 -9.30 11.16
CA TYR A 41 0.64 -8.71 12.30
C TYR A 41 -0.27 -8.40 13.49
N GLY A 42 -1.59 -8.54 13.34
CA GLY A 42 -2.55 -8.16 14.37
C GLY A 42 -2.68 -6.65 14.60
N ILE A 43 -2.00 -5.84 13.80
CA ILE A 43 -1.98 -4.37 13.91
C ILE A 43 -2.07 -3.75 12.52
N MET A 44 -2.60 -2.53 12.48
CA MET A 44 -2.56 -1.67 11.31
C MET A 44 -1.38 -0.70 11.45
N PRO A 45 -0.29 -0.86 10.68
CA PRO A 45 0.83 0.07 10.70
C PRO A 45 0.36 1.47 10.28
N THR A 46 0.83 2.48 10.98
CA THR A 46 0.71 3.87 10.52
C THR A 46 1.87 4.16 9.58
N MET A 47 1.59 4.87 8.48
CA MET A 47 2.65 5.35 7.60
C MET A 47 3.61 6.21 8.41
N PHE A 48 4.90 5.86 8.43
CA PHE A 48 5.93 6.75 8.96
C PHE A 48 5.88 8.03 8.10
N ARG A 49 5.40 9.12 8.71
CA ARG A 49 5.60 10.45 8.17
C ARG A 49 7.00 10.83 8.59
N ASP A 50 7.97 10.72 7.68
CA ASP A 50 9.30 11.22 7.94
C ASP A 50 9.21 12.70 8.35
N ILE A 51 9.87 13.03 9.48
CA ILE A 51 10.11 14.38 10.00
C ILE A 51 11.27 14.98 9.22
#